data_AF-A0A1C6GZE5-F1
#
_entry.id   AF-A0A1C6GZE5-F1
#
_cell.length_a   1.000
_cell.length_b   1.000
_cell.length_c   1.000
_cell.angle_alpha   90.00
_cell.angle_beta   90.00
_cell.angle_gamma   90.00
#
_symmetry.space_group_name_H-M   'P 1'
#
loop_
_entity.id
_entity.type
_entity.pdbx_description
1 polymer ?
#
loop_
_entity_poly.entity_id
_entity_poly.type
_entity_poly.pdbx_seq_one_letter_code
_entity_poly.pdbx_strand_id
1 'polypeptide(L)' 'MSLLKSLVSSLIKSKLDDRKKELQARLIAEIDSTESAWVKARNQAYINLLDGADKSVVNRIEKELDKL' A
#
# COMPACT_ATOMS: atom_id res chain seq x y z
N MET A 1 16.02 -24.06 11.60
CA MET A 1 16.01 -22.77 10.87
C MET A 1 16.62 -21.72 11.78
N SER A 2 17.64 -20.99 11.30
CA SER A 2 18.42 -20.04 12.11
C SER A 2 17.59 -18.83 12.54
N LEU A 3 17.78 -18.36 13.79
CA LEU A 3 17.20 -17.15 14.36
C LEU A 3 17.33 -15.92 13.43
N LEU A 4 18.43 -15.84 12.68
CA LEU A 4 18.67 -14.78 11.69
C LEU A 4 17.61 -14.76 10.57
N LYS A 5 17.16 -15.93 10.08
CA LYS A 5 16.08 -15.99 9.06
C LYS A 5 14.75 -15.49 9.62
N SER A 6 14.47 -15.78 10.89
CA SER A 6 13.25 -15.33 11.57
C SER A 6 13.23 -13.80 11.70
N LEU A 7 14.33 -13.21 12.18
CA LEU A 7 14.47 -11.76 12.34
C LEU A 7 14.37 -11.01 11.00
N VAL A 8 15.01 -11.51 9.94
CA VAL A 8 14.91 -10.92 8.59
C VAL A 8 13.47 -10.98 8.07
N SER A 9 12.77 -12.11 8.27
CA SER A 9 11.38 -12.24 7.84
C SER A 9 10.43 -11.28 8.59
N SER A 10 10.67 -11.07 9.89
CA SER A 10 9.93 -10.13 10.72
C SER A 10 10.15 -8.68 10.27
N LEU A 11 11.41 -8.31 10.01
CA LEU A 11 11.77 -6.99 9.50
C LEU A 11 11.10 -6.70 8.14
N ILE A 12 11.09 -7.68 7.23
CA ILE A 12 10.46 -7.53 5.91
C ILE A 12 8.94 -7.34 6.04
N LYS A 13 8.29 -8.09 6.94
CA LYS A 13 6.86 -7.91 7.23
C LYS A 13 6.57 -6.53 7.80
N SER A 14 7.34 -6.09 8.81
CA SER A 14 7.21 -4.75 9.39
C SER A 14 7.32 -3.65 8.32
N LYS A 15 8.32 -3.72 7.45
CA LYS A 15 8.49 -2.75 6.36
C LYS A 15 7.33 -2.76 5.35
N LEU A 16 6.75 -3.93 5.08
CA LEU A 16 5.59 -4.03 4.20
C LEU A 16 4.36 -3.39 4.85
N ASP A 17 4.15 -3.65 6.14
CA ASP A 17 3.02 -3.11 6.89
C ASP A 17 3.11 -1.58 7.02
N ASP A 18 4.30 -1.04 7.24
CA ASP A 18 4.53 0.40 7.27
C ASP A 18 4.20 1.06 5.93
N ARG A 19 4.65 0.46 4.82
CA ARG A 19 4.33 0.94 3.46
C ARG A 19 2.84 0.89 3.15
N LYS A 20 2.15 -0.17 3.57
CA LYS A 20 0.68 -0.26 3.42
C LYS A 20 -0.03 0.87 4.15
N LYS A 21 0.37 1.17 5.40
CA LYS A 21 -0.20 2.28 6.18
C LYS A 21 0.04 3.63 5.51
N GLU A 22 1.25 3.86 5.01
CA GLU A 22 1.59 5.09 4.29
C GLU A 22 0.77 5.26 3.01
N LEU A 23 0.66 4.20 2.20
CA LEU A 23 -0.18 4.19 1.01
C LEU A 23 -1.64 4.46 1.33
N GLN A 24 -2.18 3.80 2.36
CA GLN A 24 -3.56 4.02 2.79
C GLN A 24 -3.80 5.49 3.17
N ALA A 25 -2.88 6.10 3.92
CA ALA A 25 -2.99 7.51 4.30
C ALA A 25 -2.97 8.44 3.07
N ARG A 26 -2.05 8.20 2.12
CA ARG A 26 -1.97 8.97 0.86
C ARG A 26 -3.25 8.85 0.03
N LEU A 27 -3.78 7.63 -0.12
CA LEU A 27 -4.99 7.35 -0.88
C LEU A 27 -6.22 8.04 -0.28
N ILE A 28 -6.37 8.00 1.05
CA ILE A 28 -7.44 8.71 1.78
C ILE A 28 -7.32 10.22 1.55
N ALA A 29 -6.12 10.79 1.70
CA ALA A 29 -5.90 12.22 1.50
C ALA A 29 -6.28 12.68 0.07
N GLU A 30 -5.97 11.89 -0.96
CA GLU A 30 -6.36 12.20 -2.34
C GLU A 30 -7.87 12.03 -2.57
N ILE A 31 -8.52 11.04 -1.94
CA ILE A 31 -9.99 10.88 -1.97
C ILE A 31 -10.68 12.13 -1.40
N ASP A 32 -10.19 12.62 -0.25
CA ASP A 32 -10.80 13.74 0.47
C ASP A 32 -10.57 15.08 -0.22
N SER A 33 -9.51 15.21 -1.03
CA SER A 33 -9.14 16.47 -1.68
C SER A 33 -9.56 16.60 -3.15
N THR A 34 -9.89 15.50 -3.83
CA THR A 34 -10.30 15.53 -5.24
C THR A 34 -11.80 15.66 -5.42
N GLU A 35 -12.26 16.25 -6.54
CA GLU A 35 -13.67 16.19 -6.97
C GLU A 35 -13.92 15.08 -8.01
N SER A 36 -12.88 14.41 -8.49
CA SER A 36 -13.01 13.38 -9.52
C SER A 36 -13.58 12.08 -8.95
N ALA A 37 -14.79 11.72 -9.36
CA ALA A 37 -15.44 10.46 -8.98
C ALA A 37 -14.61 9.22 -9.36
N TRP A 38 -13.91 9.27 -10.50
CA TRP A 38 -13.01 8.19 -10.92
C TRP A 38 -11.82 8.02 -9.98
N VAL A 39 -11.18 9.12 -9.58
CA VAL A 39 -10.03 9.09 -8.65
C VAL A 39 -10.48 8.54 -7.29
N LYS A 40 -11.65 8.97 -6.80
CA LYS A 40 -12.23 8.46 -5.55
C LYS A 40 -12.46 6.94 -5.62
N ALA A 41 -13.11 6.46 -6.69
CA ALA A 41 -13.39 5.05 -6.88
C ALA A 41 -12.11 4.20 -7.00
N ARG A 42 -11.13 4.65 -7.80
CA ARG A 42 -9.82 3.99 -7.95
C ARG A 42 -9.10 3.87 -6.61
N ASN A 43 -9.00 4.98 -5.87
CA ASN A 43 -8.26 4.99 -4.61
C ASN A 43 -8.95 4.14 -3.54
N GLN A 44 -10.28 4.14 -3.50
CA GLN A 44 -11.02 3.24 -2.61
C GLN A 44 -10.77 1.76 -2.97
N ALA A 45 -10.72 1.43 -4.26
CA ALA A 45 -10.37 0.08 -4.70
C ALA A 45 -8.94 -0.32 -4.29
N TYR A 46 -7.98 0.60 -4.39
CA TYR A 46 -6.61 0.36 -3.90
C TYR A 46 -6.55 0.14 -2.39
N ILE A 47 -7.29 0.93 -1.60
CA ILE A 47 -7.38 0.72 -0.13
C ILE A 47 -7.90 -0.70 0.17
N ASN A 48 -8.95 -1.14 -0.50
CA ASN A 48 -9.51 -2.47 -0.30
C ASN A 48 -8.52 -3.59 -0.67
N LEU A 49 -7.64 -3.36 -1.65
CA LEU A 49 -6.61 -4.33 -2.03
C LEU A 49 -5.45 -4.39 -1.03
N LEU A 50 -5.17 -3.33 -0.25
CA LEU A 50 -4.08 -3.33 0.71
C LEU A 50 -4.29 -4.37 1.83
N ASP A 51 -5.55 -4.64 2.17
CA ASP A 51 -5.94 -5.71 3.09
C ASP A 51 -5.69 -7.07 2.43
N GLY A 52 -4.59 -7.71 2.81
CA GLY A 52 -4.10 -8.94 2.17
C GLY A 52 -3.06 -8.77 1.06
N ALA A 53 -2.72 -7.54 0.64
CA ALA A 53 -1.68 -7.32 -0.38
C ALA A 53 -0.31 -7.88 0.03
N ASP A 54 0.39 -8.49 -0.91
CA ASP A 54 1.80 -8.80 -0.78
C ASP A 54 2.68 -7.63 -1.28
N LYS A 55 4.01 -7.81 -1.23
CA LYS A 55 4.95 -6.79 -1.72
C LYS A 55 4.75 -6.45 -3.21
N SER A 56 4.35 -7.42 -4.04
CA SER A 56 4.17 -7.21 -5.48
C SER A 56 2.98 -6.30 -5.76
N VAL A 57 1.86 -6.55 -5.07
CA VAL A 57 0.65 -5.72 -5.17
C VAL A 57 0.95 -4.30 -4.69
N VAL A 58 1.58 -4.15 -3.52
CA VAL A 58 1.98 -2.84 -2.98
C VAL A 58 2.86 -2.07 -3.97
N ASN A 59 3.90 -2.70 -4.52
CA ASN A 59 4.78 -2.08 -5.52
C ASN A 59 4.02 -1.62 -6.77
N ARG A 60 3.01 -2.39 -7.21
CA ARG A 60 2.24 -2.05 -8.40
C ARG A 60 1.35 -0.85 -8.15
N ILE A 61 0.70 -0.78 -6.99
CA ILE A 61 -0.11 0.39 -6.60
C ILE A 61 0.76 1.64 -6.55
N GLU A 62 1.91 1.60 -5.85
CA GLU A 62 2.87 2.71 -5.80
C GLU A 62 3.27 3.17 -7.20
N LYS A 63 3.64 2.23 -8.08
CA LYS A 63 4.05 2.56 -9.45
C LYS A 63 2.92 3.19 -10.28
N GLU A 64 1.67 2.78 -10.10
CA GLU A 64 0.55 3.42 -10.80
C GLU A 64 0.25 4.81 -10.24
N LEU A 65 0.50 5.06 -8.95
CA LEU A 65 0.38 6.39 -8.35
C LEU A 65 1.49 7.33 -8.81
N ASP A 66 2.74 6.85 -8.91
CA ASP A 66 3.90 7.65 -9.34
C ASP A 66 3.87 8.06 -10.81
N LYS A 67 3.00 7.46 -11.64
CA LYS A 67 2.82 7.82 -13.06
C LYS A 67 1.85 8.99 -13.28
N LEU A 68 1.10 9.37 -12.24
CA LEU A 68 0.09 10.42 -12.29
C LEU A 68 0.71 11.76 -11.91
#